data_AF-A0A1U7JDE6-F1
#
_entry.id   AF-A0A1U7JDE6-F1
#
_cell.length_a   1.000
_cell.length_b   1.000
_cell.length_c   1.000
_cell.angle_alpha   90.00
_cell.angle_beta   90.00
_cell.angle_gamma   90.00
#
_symmetry.space_group_name_H-M   'P 1'
#
loop_
_entity.id
_entity.type
_entity.pdbx_description
1 polymer ?
#
loop_
_entity_poly.entity_id
_entity_poly.type
_entity_poly.pdbx_seq_one_letter_code
_entity_poly.pdbx_strand_id
1 'polypeptide(L)'
;MTTVGLAVGVGLATGCNAAEWPDLPVGLKNGITTKVGDVVYAGLGSAGTAFYALDLGNKGAGWQELAGFPGPAPSGAAFASSGDKIYVFSGSGKANEEAASPIIFEAVHAFDTAEGTWQKMETTTPAGLLGATALTLSDGRIAITGGYNKQLFDTYLADVLGTDKEAEPEKWQKIVDDYMGMAPEAYRWNTKVLVFDPQTVTWGDMGETPYLPNTGAAAIPLEGERFLLVNGEIKPGLRTPQVKEIDLSGKTAVWREVAQVPTPLGEDLQEGLAGAYAGYTEGGPVVAGGANFKGARANAYAGQWFAHNGLAKRWVPQIFGRIHNGWVEIGSLGEGFAYGGAVDVDGGLLLVGGEDSSRTARPDVRLLKWDGSRVSIEP
;
A
#
# COMPACT_ATOMS: atom_id res chain seq x y z
N MET A 1 68.59 -16.59 35.36
CA MET A 1 67.69 -17.32 34.46
C MET A 1 66.34 -16.66 34.56
N THR A 2 65.90 -16.11 33.44
CA THR A 2 64.80 -15.14 33.31
C THR A 2 63.53 -15.91 33.00
N THR A 3 62.51 -15.81 33.86
CA THR A 3 61.17 -16.35 33.55
C THR A 3 60.26 -15.19 33.22
N VAL A 4 60.01 -15.00 31.92
CA VAL A 4 59.02 -14.04 31.39
C VAL A 4 57.67 -14.75 31.39
N GLY A 5 56.76 -14.33 32.27
CA GLY A 5 55.35 -14.73 32.24
C GLY A 5 54.57 -13.78 31.33
N LEU A 6 54.12 -14.28 30.18
CA LEU A 6 53.29 -13.56 29.21
C LEU A 6 51.84 -13.53 29.71
N ALA A 7 51.32 -12.34 30.03
CA ALA A 7 49.90 -12.14 30.32
C ALA A 7 49.13 -12.01 29.00
N VAL A 8 48.25 -12.97 28.71
CA VAL A 8 47.30 -12.88 27.60
C VAL A 8 46.07 -12.13 28.09
N GLY A 9 45.93 -10.87 27.67
CA GLY A 9 44.71 -10.10 27.86
C GLY A 9 43.64 -10.60 26.89
N VAL A 10 42.53 -11.11 27.43
CA VAL A 10 41.31 -11.38 26.65
C VAL A 10 40.62 -10.04 26.44
N GLY A 11 40.78 -9.47 25.24
CA GLY A 11 39.95 -8.37 24.78
C GLY A 11 38.57 -8.91 24.41
N LEU A 12 37.55 -8.56 25.19
CA LEU A 12 36.16 -8.69 24.76
C LEU A 12 35.93 -7.64 23.67
N ALA A 13 35.91 -8.09 22.42
CA ALA A 13 35.37 -7.28 21.33
C ALA A 13 33.86 -7.18 21.54
N THR A 14 33.39 -6.02 22.02
CA THR A 14 31.98 -5.65 21.95
C THR A 14 31.62 -5.53 20.47
N GLY A 15 30.91 -6.53 19.95
CA GLY A 15 30.25 -6.43 18.65
C GLY A 15 29.30 -5.25 18.70
N CYS A 16 29.44 -4.33 17.74
CA CYS A 16 28.42 -3.35 17.45
C CYS A 16 27.20 -4.13 16.95
N ASN A 17 26.21 -4.37 17.80
CA ASN A 17 24.89 -4.81 17.33
C ASN A 17 24.38 -3.69 16.43
N ALA A 18 24.17 -3.99 15.15
CA ALA A 18 23.35 -3.14 14.29
C ALA A 18 22.01 -2.98 15.03
N ALA A 19 21.64 -1.73 15.32
CA ALA A 19 20.41 -1.47 16.07
C ALA A 19 19.22 -1.94 15.21
N GLU A 20 18.48 -2.94 15.72
CA GLU A 20 17.23 -3.45 15.15
C GLU A 20 16.24 -2.29 14.93
N TRP A 21 15.40 -2.40 13.90
CA TRP A 21 14.34 -1.43 13.67
C TRP A 21 13.25 -1.60 14.73
N PRO A 22 12.78 -0.51 15.37
CA PRO A 22 11.77 -0.65 16.42
C PRO A 22 10.44 -1.08 15.81
N ASP A 23 9.85 -2.14 16.34
CA ASP A 23 8.48 -2.56 16.04
C ASP A 23 7.47 -1.47 16.40
N LEU A 24 6.36 -1.43 15.67
CA LEU A 24 5.21 -0.59 16.00
C LEU A 24 4.57 -1.04 17.34
N PRO A 25 3.99 -0.11 18.11
CA PRO A 25 3.27 -0.45 19.34
C PRO A 25 2.07 -1.40 19.12
N VAL A 26 1.49 -1.38 17.92
CA VAL A 26 0.38 -2.25 17.51
C VAL A 26 0.58 -2.72 16.07
N GLY A 27 -0.01 -3.87 15.72
CA GLY A 27 0.03 -4.37 14.36
C GLY A 27 -0.68 -3.46 13.36
N LEU A 28 -0.05 -3.20 12.22
CA LEU A 28 -0.54 -2.29 11.19
C LEU A 28 -0.78 -3.01 9.87
N LYS A 29 -2.02 -2.98 9.35
CA LYS A 29 -2.37 -3.36 7.98
C LYS A 29 -3.43 -2.44 7.42
N ASN A 30 -3.41 -2.24 6.10
CA ASN A 30 -4.27 -1.30 5.38
C ASN A 30 -4.30 0.10 6.01
N GLY A 31 -3.22 0.50 6.68
CA GLY A 31 -3.06 1.84 7.23
C GLY A 31 -2.35 2.76 6.24
N ILE A 32 -1.80 3.84 6.76
CA ILE A 32 -0.96 4.76 6.00
C ILE A 32 0.47 4.71 6.54
N THR A 33 1.45 4.94 5.68
CA THR A 33 2.85 5.10 6.08
C THR A 33 3.55 6.04 5.12
N THR A 34 4.09 7.15 5.63
CA THR A 34 4.79 8.15 4.81
C THR A 34 5.99 8.71 5.56
N LYS A 35 6.88 9.40 4.85
CA LYS A 35 8.03 10.09 5.42
C LYS A 35 7.94 11.59 5.12
N VAL A 36 8.14 12.43 6.14
CA VAL A 36 8.27 13.88 6.01
C VAL A 36 9.58 14.29 6.68
N GLY A 37 10.51 14.86 5.92
CA GLY A 37 11.88 15.07 6.40
C GLY A 37 12.50 13.74 6.86
N ASP A 38 13.07 13.72 8.07
CA ASP A 38 13.67 12.52 8.68
C ASP A 38 12.73 11.78 9.63
N VAL A 39 11.41 12.01 9.53
CA VAL A 39 10.41 11.35 10.39
C VAL A 39 9.49 10.47 9.54
N VAL A 40 9.37 9.21 9.94
CA VAL A 40 8.39 8.26 9.39
C VAL A 40 7.12 8.31 10.21
N TYR A 41 5.97 8.42 9.55
CA TYR A 41 4.66 8.44 10.18
C TYR A 41 3.86 7.21 9.76
N ALA A 42 3.18 6.56 10.71
CA ALA A 42 2.39 5.37 10.44
C ALA A 42 1.15 5.27 11.35
N GLY A 43 0.06 4.72 10.85
CA GLY A 43 -1.16 4.49 11.64
C GLY A 43 -2.39 4.25 10.77
N LEU A 44 -3.57 4.41 11.36
CA LEU A 44 -4.85 4.06 10.73
C LEU A 44 -4.97 2.56 10.39
N GLY A 45 -5.94 2.17 9.55
CA GLY A 45 -6.17 0.76 9.23
C GLY A 45 -6.47 -0.05 10.49
N SER A 46 -5.71 -1.13 10.72
CA SER A 46 -5.86 -1.94 11.94
C SER A 46 -5.41 -1.25 13.24
N ALA A 47 -4.67 -0.13 13.16
CA ALA A 47 -4.31 0.66 14.34
C ALA A 47 -5.46 1.55 14.83
N GLY A 48 -6.62 1.54 14.17
CA GLY A 48 -7.75 2.38 14.54
C GLY A 48 -7.39 3.86 14.37
N THR A 49 -7.69 4.69 15.37
CA THR A 49 -7.34 6.12 15.32
C THR A 49 -5.88 6.41 15.69
N ALA A 50 -5.10 5.41 16.11
CA ALA A 50 -3.72 5.63 16.53
C ALA A 50 -2.82 6.07 15.37
N PHE A 51 -1.87 6.94 15.69
CA PHE A 51 -0.91 7.51 14.75
C PHE A 51 0.43 7.68 15.45
N TYR A 52 1.52 7.32 14.77
CA TYR A 52 2.85 7.21 15.36
C TYR A 52 3.89 7.91 14.49
N ALA A 53 4.95 8.42 15.12
CA ALA A 53 6.14 8.94 14.45
C ALA A 53 7.41 8.21 14.90
N LEU A 54 8.31 7.94 13.96
CA LEU A 54 9.66 7.45 14.20
C LEU A 54 10.67 8.45 13.65
N ASP A 55 11.47 9.03 14.53
CA ASP A 55 12.60 9.89 14.18
C ASP A 55 13.78 9.02 13.71
N LEU A 56 14.16 9.13 12.43
CA LEU A 56 15.26 8.36 11.84
C LEU A 56 16.64 8.79 12.38
N GLY A 57 16.75 10.03 12.87
CA GLY A 57 17.92 10.56 13.56
C GLY A 57 18.08 10.02 14.98
N ASN A 58 17.00 9.50 15.57
CA ASN A 58 16.98 8.92 16.91
C ASN A 58 16.13 7.64 16.99
N LYS A 59 16.43 6.65 16.12
CA LYS A 59 15.70 5.37 16.08
C LYS A 59 15.59 4.66 17.44
N GLY A 60 16.59 4.84 18.32
CA GLY A 60 16.60 4.26 19.66
C GLY A 60 15.51 4.79 20.60
N ALA A 61 14.88 5.92 20.29
CA ALA A 61 13.69 6.40 21.00
C ALA A 61 12.43 5.59 20.68
N GLY A 62 12.43 4.84 19.58
CA GLY A 62 11.27 4.09 19.11
C GLY A 62 10.12 4.99 18.60
N TRP A 63 9.01 4.34 18.26
CA TRP A 63 7.80 5.02 17.80
C TRP A 63 7.14 5.82 18.92
N GLN A 64 6.91 7.11 18.66
CA GLN A 64 6.19 8.02 19.53
C GLN A 64 4.72 8.10 19.11
N GLU A 65 3.80 7.97 20.05
CA GLU A 65 2.37 8.17 19.80
C GLU A 65 2.06 9.67 19.60
N LEU A 66 1.23 9.97 18.61
CA LEU A 66 0.79 11.30 18.23
C LEU A 66 -0.70 11.49 18.51
N ALA A 67 -1.23 12.68 18.21
CA ALA A 67 -2.66 12.91 18.23
C ALA A 67 -3.38 11.91 17.31
N GLY A 68 -4.39 11.21 17.85
CA GLY A 68 -5.19 10.27 17.11
C GLY A 68 -6.09 10.94 16.06
N PHE A 69 -6.44 10.17 15.03
CA PHE A 69 -7.30 10.62 13.94
C PHE A 69 -8.69 11.06 14.43
N PRO A 70 -9.18 12.25 14.05
CA PRO A 70 -10.44 12.80 14.55
C PRO A 70 -11.62 12.27 13.73
N GLY A 71 -12.03 11.03 13.98
CA GLY A 71 -13.20 10.43 13.34
C GLY A 71 -13.11 8.91 13.18
N PRO A 72 -14.03 8.31 12.39
CA PRO A 72 -13.96 6.89 12.09
C PRO A 72 -12.69 6.62 11.26
N ALA A 73 -11.80 5.80 11.80
CA ALA A 73 -10.51 5.52 11.18
C ALA A 73 -10.67 4.76 9.86
N PRO A 74 -10.08 5.24 8.76
CA PRO A 74 -10.16 4.56 7.47
C PRO A 74 -9.15 3.40 7.38
N SER A 75 -9.57 2.32 6.73
CA SER A 75 -8.69 1.31 6.14
C SER A 75 -8.56 1.54 4.63
N GLY A 76 -7.35 1.40 4.11
CA GLY A 76 -7.03 1.52 2.69
C GLY A 76 -7.26 2.92 2.13
N ALA A 77 -7.06 3.97 2.92
CA ALA A 77 -7.12 5.34 2.43
C ALA A 77 -6.01 5.61 1.42
N ALA A 78 -6.28 6.48 0.45
CA ALA A 78 -5.19 7.14 -0.28
C ALA A 78 -4.55 8.18 0.63
N PHE A 79 -3.23 8.37 0.51
CA PHE A 79 -2.50 9.33 1.33
C PHE A 79 -1.26 9.85 0.61
N ALA A 80 -0.87 11.08 0.91
CA ALA A 80 0.38 11.68 0.44
C ALA A 80 0.79 12.82 1.37
N SER A 81 2.09 13.10 1.46
CA SER A 81 2.62 14.27 2.17
C SER A 81 2.88 15.43 1.21
N SER A 82 2.46 16.64 1.55
CA SER A 82 2.74 17.86 0.81
C SER A 82 3.14 18.97 1.77
N GLY A 83 4.37 19.48 1.61
CA GLY A 83 5.01 20.30 2.64
C GLY A 83 5.12 19.55 3.97
N ASP A 84 4.81 20.26 5.07
CA ASP A 84 4.78 19.71 6.44
C ASP A 84 3.43 19.09 6.82
N LYS A 85 2.66 18.63 5.82
CA LYS A 85 1.33 18.04 6.03
C LYS A 85 1.18 16.69 5.39
N ILE A 86 0.49 15.80 6.09
CA ILE A 86 0.11 14.47 5.60
C ILE A 86 -1.39 14.47 5.34
N TYR A 87 -1.79 14.25 4.09
CA TYR A 87 -3.17 14.22 3.68
C TYR A 87 -3.67 12.77 3.59
N VAL A 88 -4.87 12.53 4.11
CA VAL A 88 -5.56 11.26 4.10
C VAL A 88 -6.92 11.44 3.42
N PHE A 89 -7.16 10.65 2.39
CA PHE A 89 -8.34 10.76 1.53
C PHE A 89 -9.16 9.47 1.61
N SER A 90 -10.46 9.60 1.93
CA SER A 90 -11.42 8.50 1.81
C SER A 90 -11.04 7.28 2.67
N GLY A 91 -10.79 6.12 2.05
CA GLY A 91 -10.70 4.81 2.69
C GLY A 91 -12.07 4.26 3.05
N SER A 92 -12.11 3.14 3.76
CA SER A 92 -13.36 2.51 4.19
C SER A 92 -13.35 2.13 5.66
N GLY A 93 -14.54 2.13 6.26
CA GLY A 93 -14.73 1.77 7.65
C GLY A 93 -16.19 1.92 8.04
N LYS A 94 -16.51 1.56 9.27
CA LYS A 94 -17.83 1.86 9.83
C LYS A 94 -17.91 3.34 10.22
N ALA A 95 -19.04 3.99 9.92
CA ALA A 95 -19.24 5.40 10.28
C ALA A 95 -19.27 5.64 11.80
N ASN A 96 -19.67 4.61 12.57
CA ASN A 96 -19.66 4.53 14.02
C ASN A 96 -19.74 3.04 14.43
N GLU A 97 -19.67 2.75 15.73
CA GLU A 97 -19.69 1.37 16.23
C GLU A 97 -20.99 0.62 15.90
N GLU A 98 -22.11 1.35 15.84
CA GLU A 98 -23.45 0.83 15.60
C GLU A 98 -23.75 0.58 14.12
N ALA A 99 -22.92 1.06 13.19
CA ALA A 99 -23.15 0.92 11.76
C ALA A 99 -23.16 -0.57 11.35
N ALA A 100 -24.20 -0.96 10.61
CA ALA A 100 -24.42 -2.34 10.17
C ALA A 100 -23.33 -2.82 9.19
N SER A 101 -22.86 -1.92 8.32
CA SER A 101 -21.85 -2.19 7.31
C SER A 101 -20.80 -1.07 7.22
N PRO A 102 -19.57 -1.39 6.80
CA PRO A 102 -18.61 -0.39 6.37
C PRO A 102 -19.09 0.35 5.11
N ILE A 103 -18.63 1.59 4.97
CA ILE A 103 -18.80 2.41 3.77
C ILE A 103 -17.45 2.95 3.32
N ILE A 104 -17.38 3.41 2.07
CA ILE A 104 -16.26 4.25 1.62
C ILE A 104 -16.49 5.68 2.12
N PHE A 105 -15.54 6.24 2.86
CA PHE A 105 -15.62 7.64 3.30
C PHE A 105 -15.29 8.59 2.16
N GLU A 106 -15.75 9.84 2.25
CA GLU A 106 -15.46 10.89 1.26
C GLU A 106 -14.74 12.09 1.88
N ALA A 107 -14.36 11.99 3.15
CA ALA A 107 -13.69 13.05 3.87
C ALA A 107 -12.19 13.11 3.52
N VAL A 108 -11.64 14.32 3.62
CA VAL A 108 -10.21 14.59 3.56
C VAL A 108 -9.76 15.13 4.90
N HIS A 109 -8.67 14.58 5.43
CA HIS A 109 -8.04 15.08 6.66
C HIS A 109 -6.57 15.38 6.37
N ALA A 110 -6.02 16.36 7.07
CA ALA A 110 -4.61 16.70 7.04
C ALA A 110 -4.04 16.64 8.46
N PHE A 111 -2.90 15.99 8.64
CA PHE A 111 -2.09 16.07 9.85
C PHE A 111 -0.97 17.09 9.63
N ASP A 112 -0.88 18.09 10.48
CA ASP A 112 0.23 19.05 10.50
C ASP A 112 1.38 18.48 11.32
N THR A 113 2.53 18.24 10.68
CA THR A 113 3.67 17.59 11.34
C THR A 113 4.42 18.51 12.30
N ALA A 114 4.26 19.83 12.17
CA ALA A 114 4.89 20.79 13.05
C ALA A 114 4.04 21.01 14.32
N GLU A 115 2.72 21.12 14.16
CA GLU A 115 1.80 21.30 15.29
C GLU A 115 1.41 19.99 15.98
N GLY A 116 1.51 18.86 15.27
CA GLY A 116 1.08 17.56 15.76
C GLY A 116 -0.45 17.42 15.85
N THR A 117 -1.19 18.12 14.98
CA THR A 117 -2.66 18.22 15.03
C THR A 117 -3.31 17.75 13.73
N TRP A 118 -4.51 17.19 13.84
CA TRP A 118 -5.35 16.85 12.70
C TRP A 118 -6.37 17.93 12.40
N GLN A 119 -6.63 18.15 11.12
CA GLN A 119 -7.70 19.01 10.62
C GLN A 119 -8.53 18.26 9.58
N LYS A 120 -9.86 18.30 9.72
CA LYS A 120 -10.76 17.92 8.63
C LYS A 120 -10.81 19.05 7.61
N MET A 121 -10.59 18.75 6.34
CA MET A 121 -10.64 19.73 5.27
C MET A 121 -12.08 19.99 4.85
N GLU A 122 -12.41 21.23 4.50
CA GLU A 122 -13.74 21.64 4.03
C GLU A 122 -13.97 21.28 2.56
N THR A 123 -13.90 19.98 2.27
CA THR A 123 -14.10 19.39 0.94
C THR A 123 -14.49 17.92 1.04
N THR A 124 -14.95 17.35 -0.07
CA THR A 124 -15.19 15.92 -0.20
C THR A 124 -14.49 15.37 -1.43
N THR A 125 -14.11 14.09 -1.40
CA THR A 125 -13.45 13.43 -2.53
C THR A 125 -14.43 13.25 -3.69
N PRO A 126 -14.05 13.56 -4.95
CA PRO A 126 -14.92 13.39 -6.12
C PRO A 126 -15.30 11.94 -6.46
N ALA A 127 -14.57 10.97 -5.90
CA ALA A 127 -14.79 9.54 -6.04
C ALA A 127 -14.45 8.82 -4.73
N GLY A 128 -14.80 7.54 -4.63
CA GLY A 128 -14.30 6.69 -3.56
C GLY A 128 -12.83 6.37 -3.79
N LEU A 129 -11.96 6.67 -2.84
CA LEU A 129 -10.51 6.51 -2.98
C LEU A 129 -9.95 5.36 -2.11
N LEU A 130 -10.81 4.38 -1.78
CA LEU A 130 -10.39 3.12 -1.18
C LEU A 130 -9.40 2.40 -2.12
N GLY A 131 -8.20 2.13 -1.60
CA GLY A 131 -7.10 1.48 -2.32
C GLY A 131 -6.53 2.30 -3.47
N ALA A 132 -6.87 3.59 -3.59
CA ALA A 132 -6.29 4.46 -4.59
C ALA A 132 -4.84 4.82 -4.24
N THR A 133 -4.06 5.18 -5.25
CA THR A 133 -2.67 5.61 -5.11
C THR A 133 -2.61 7.12 -5.22
N ALA A 134 -1.93 7.79 -4.28
CA ALA A 134 -1.71 9.22 -4.30
C ALA A 134 -0.21 9.55 -4.41
N LEU A 135 0.12 10.61 -5.14
CA LEU A 135 1.48 11.11 -5.32
C LEU A 135 1.48 12.64 -5.27
N THR A 136 2.45 13.21 -4.58
CA THR A 136 2.67 14.66 -4.53
C THR A 136 3.42 15.14 -5.75
N LEU A 137 2.89 16.17 -6.42
CA LEU A 137 3.49 16.89 -7.53
C LEU A 137 4.52 17.90 -7.02
N SER A 138 5.40 18.36 -7.90
CA SER A 138 6.47 19.31 -7.57
C SER A 138 5.97 20.66 -7.07
N ASP A 139 4.75 21.04 -7.44
CA ASP A 139 4.07 22.27 -6.98
C ASP A 139 3.27 22.08 -5.67
N GLY A 140 3.32 20.89 -5.08
CA GLY A 140 2.63 20.55 -3.84
C GLY A 140 1.18 20.08 -4.01
N ARG A 141 0.63 20.07 -5.23
CA ARG A 141 -0.66 19.39 -5.48
C ARG A 141 -0.51 17.88 -5.35
N ILE A 142 -1.62 17.18 -5.15
CA ILE A 142 -1.62 15.71 -4.95
C ILE A 142 -2.45 15.07 -6.06
N ALA A 143 -1.80 14.27 -6.90
CA ALA A 143 -2.46 13.48 -7.93
C ALA A 143 -2.89 12.12 -7.36
N ILE A 144 -4.10 11.66 -7.67
CA ILE A 144 -4.68 10.43 -7.15
C ILE A 144 -5.30 9.63 -8.30
N THR A 145 -4.97 8.34 -8.38
CA THR A 145 -5.51 7.43 -9.39
C THR A 145 -6.01 6.11 -8.78
N GLY A 146 -6.98 5.49 -9.44
CA GLY A 146 -7.72 4.36 -8.90
C GLY A 146 -8.76 4.79 -7.85
N GLY A 147 -9.37 3.79 -7.24
CA GLY A 147 -10.40 3.97 -6.21
C GLY A 147 -11.71 3.27 -6.55
N TYR A 148 -12.31 2.65 -5.54
CA TYR A 148 -13.57 1.93 -5.68
C TYR A 148 -14.74 2.87 -5.98
N ASN A 149 -15.76 2.34 -6.66
CA ASN A 149 -17.05 2.99 -6.75
C ASN A 149 -17.80 2.87 -5.41
N LYS A 150 -17.97 3.99 -4.70
CA LYS A 150 -18.65 4.06 -3.40
C LYS A 150 -20.03 3.43 -3.42
N GLN A 151 -20.88 3.82 -4.38
CA GLN A 151 -22.26 3.33 -4.44
C GLN A 151 -22.31 1.80 -4.54
N LEU A 152 -21.58 1.21 -5.48
CA LEU A 152 -21.57 -0.24 -5.65
C LEU A 152 -20.98 -0.97 -4.46
N PHE A 153 -19.92 -0.44 -3.86
CA PHE A 153 -19.28 -1.02 -2.67
C PHE A 153 -20.20 -0.98 -1.45
N ASP A 154 -20.76 0.19 -1.15
CA ASP A 154 -21.61 0.41 0.03
C ASP A 154 -22.90 -0.43 -0.07
N THR A 155 -23.55 -0.46 -1.25
CA THR A 155 -24.73 -1.31 -1.49
C THR A 155 -24.39 -2.78 -1.30
N TYR A 156 -23.31 -3.27 -1.91
CA TYR A 156 -22.91 -4.66 -1.75
C TYR A 156 -22.67 -5.03 -0.29
N LEU A 157 -21.92 -4.21 0.47
CA LEU A 157 -21.64 -4.49 1.87
C LEU A 157 -22.89 -4.43 2.74
N ALA A 158 -23.81 -3.49 2.48
CA ALA A 158 -25.09 -3.43 3.19
C ALA A 158 -25.93 -4.69 2.93
N ASP A 159 -26.05 -5.11 1.66
CA ASP A 159 -26.87 -6.25 1.27
C ASP A 159 -26.30 -7.58 1.79
N VAL A 160 -24.98 -7.81 1.64
CA VAL A 160 -24.33 -9.08 2.01
C VAL A 160 -24.22 -9.26 3.52
N LEU A 161 -24.05 -8.16 4.29
CA LEU A 161 -23.99 -8.20 5.76
C LEU A 161 -25.38 -8.14 6.39
N GLY A 162 -26.36 -7.53 5.71
CA GLY A 162 -27.75 -7.50 6.14
C GLY A 162 -28.55 -8.77 5.83
N THR A 163 -28.00 -9.68 5.01
CA THR A 163 -28.62 -10.96 4.67
C THR A 163 -28.01 -12.07 5.52
N ASP A 164 -28.85 -12.76 6.28
CA ASP A 164 -28.43 -13.92 7.06
C ASP A 164 -28.10 -15.09 6.13
N LYS A 165 -26.84 -15.53 6.12
CA LYS A 165 -26.36 -16.60 5.24
C LYS A 165 -26.96 -17.97 5.59
N GLU A 166 -27.25 -18.23 6.86
CA GLU A 166 -27.79 -19.52 7.30
C GLU A 166 -29.30 -19.59 7.06
N ALA A 167 -30.02 -18.49 7.31
CA ALA A 167 -31.47 -18.41 7.11
C ALA A 167 -31.87 -18.18 5.64
N GLU A 168 -31.08 -17.41 4.88
CA GLU A 168 -31.36 -17.05 3.48
C GLU A 168 -30.17 -17.37 2.53
N PRO A 169 -29.67 -18.63 2.46
CA PRO A 169 -28.43 -18.97 1.76
C PRO A 169 -28.45 -18.67 0.26
N GLU A 170 -29.58 -18.87 -0.43
CA GLU A 170 -29.71 -18.62 -1.87
C GLU A 170 -29.66 -17.12 -2.20
N LYS A 171 -30.31 -16.30 -1.37
CA LYS A 171 -30.29 -14.84 -1.52
C LYS A 171 -28.90 -14.30 -1.22
N TRP A 172 -28.26 -14.77 -0.15
CA TRP A 172 -26.89 -14.40 0.18
C TRP A 172 -25.93 -14.75 -0.96
N GLN A 173 -26.01 -15.99 -1.47
CA GLN A 173 -25.16 -16.43 -2.57
C GLN A 173 -25.41 -15.62 -3.85
N LYS A 174 -26.67 -15.30 -4.16
CA LYS A 174 -27.01 -14.44 -5.30
C LYS A 174 -26.39 -13.04 -5.18
N ILE A 175 -26.42 -12.41 -4.01
CA ILE A 175 -25.77 -11.10 -3.79
C ILE A 175 -24.26 -11.20 -4.08
N VAL A 176 -23.62 -12.26 -3.60
CA VAL A 176 -22.19 -12.49 -3.83
C VAL A 176 -21.90 -12.75 -5.31
N ASP A 177 -22.65 -13.63 -5.96
CA ASP A 177 -22.44 -14.00 -7.36
C ASP A 177 -22.68 -12.82 -8.31
N ASP A 178 -23.76 -12.06 -8.09
CA ASP A 178 -24.08 -10.88 -8.88
C ASP A 178 -22.97 -9.84 -8.78
N TYR A 179 -22.46 -9.58 -7.57
CA TYR A 179 -21.41 -8.58 -7.36
C TYR A 179 -20.04 -9.07 -7.84
N MET A 180 -19.63 -10.29 -7.47
CA MET A 180 -18.30 -10.84 -7.79
C MET A 180 -18.17 -11.28 -9.24
N GLY A 181 -19.30 -11.60 -9.90
CA GLY A 181 -19.40 -12.01 -11.29
C GLY A 181 -19.46 -10.88 -12.31
N MET A 182 -19.43 -9.62 -11.88
CA MET A 182 -19.32 -8.48 -12.80
C MET A 182 -17.98 -8.49 -13.55
N ALA A 183 -18.00 -8.09 -14.83
CA ALA A 183 -16.78 -7.76 -15.55
C ALA A 183 -16.10 -6.52 -14.92
N PRO A 184 -14.77 -6.33 -15.06
CA PRO A 184 -14.04 -5.21 -14.44
C PRO A 184 -14.67 -3.83 -14.68
N GLU A 185 -15.09 -3.53 -15.91
CA GLU A 185 -15.67 -2.23 -16.29
C GLU A 185 -17.00 -1.94 -15.56
N ALA A 186 -17.77 -2.97 -15.23
CA ALA A 186 -19.06 -2.82 -14.55
C ALA A 186 -18.92 -2.38 -13.09
N TYR A 187 -17.73 -2.52 -12.48
CA TYR A 187 -17.46 -1.96 -11.15
C TYR A 187 -17.35 -0.43 -11.15
N ARG A 188 -17.21 0.21 -12.32
CA ARG A 188 -17.16 1.68 -12.47
C ARG A 188 -16.20 2.35 -11.49
N TRP A 189 -15.05 1.71 -11.26
CA TRP A 189 -13.95 2.28 -10.47
C TRP A 189 -13.43 3.55 -11.13
N ASN A 190 -12.83 4.43 -10.33
CA ASN A 190 -12.41 5.75 -10.76
C ASN A 190 -11.38 5.66 -11.90
N THR A 191 -11.75 6.16 -13.09
CA THR A 191 -10.85 6.23 -14.27
C THR A 191 -10.02 7.50 -14.30
N LYS A 192 -10.36 8.53 -13.51
CA LYS A 192 -9.67 9.82 -13.55
C LYS A 192 -8.36 9.80 -12.77
N VAL A 193 -7.41 10.61 -13.24
CA VAL A 193 -6.34 11.15 -12.40
C VAL A 193 -6.87 12.41 -11.74
N LEU A 194 -7.38 12.28 -10.53
CA LEU A 194 -7.85 13.41 -9.74
C LEU A 194 -6.65 14.21 -9.22
N VAL A 195 -6.80 15.52 -9.10
CA VAL A 195 -5.77 16.39 -8.50
C VAL A 195 -6.40 17.20 -7.39
N PHE A 196 -5.89 17.05 -6.18
CA PHE A 196 -6.23 17.88 -5.04
C PHE A 196 -5.19 18.99 -4.90
N ASP A 197 -5.64 20.23 -4.77
CA ASP A 197 -4.78 21.37 -4.43
C ASP A 197 -4.93 21.70 -2.94
N PRO A 198 -3.90 21.42 -2.12
CA PRO A 198 -3.96 21.69 -0.69
C PRO A 198 -4.01 23.17 -0.31
N GLN A 199 -3.53 24.07 -1.18
CA GLN A 199 -3.51 25.51 -0.89
C GLN A 199 -4.89 26.14 -1.03
N THR A 200 -5.64 25.71 -2.05
CA THR A 200 -6.98 26.22 -2.35
C THR A 200 -8.09 25.31 -1.83
N VAL A 201 -7.76 24.08 -1.41
CA VAL A 201 -8.71 23.03 -0.98
C VAL A 201 -9.71 22.70 -2.10
N THR A 202 -9.23 22.66 -3.34
CA THR A 202 -10.05 22.39 -4.53
C THR A 202 -9.61 21.12 -5.26
N TRP A 203 -10.49 20.62 -6.12
CA TRP A 203 -10.26 19.45 -6.96
C TRP A 203 -10.26 19.81 -8.45
N GLY A 204 -9.37 19.17 -9.19
CA GLY A 204 -9.38 19.09 -10.64
C GLY A 204 -9.10 17.66 -11.10
N ASP A 205 -8.85 17.48 -12.40
CA ASP A 205 -8.36 16.22 -12.95
C ASP A 205 -7.39 16.46 -14.11
N MET A 206 -6.57 15.44 -14.38
CA MET A 206 -5.61 15.40 -15.49
C MET A 206 -6.02 14.39 -16.55
N GLY A 207 -7.32 14.17 -16.73
CA GLY A 207 -7.87 13.19 -17.67
C GLY A 207 -7.98 11.78 -17.11
N GLU A 208 -8.27 10.83 -18.00
CA GLU A 208 -8.61 9.45 -17.66
C GLU A 208 -7.49 8.47 -18.03
N THR A 209 -7.38 7.38 -17.26
CA THR A 209 -6.53 6.25 -17.64
C THR A 209 -7.12 5.55 -18.88
N PRO A 210 -6.30 5.18 -19.88
CA PRO A 210 -6.75 4.38 -21.02
C PRO A 210 -6.82 2.87 -20.71
N TYR A 211 -6.51 2.48 -19.46
CA TYR A 211 -6.48 1.10 -19.00
C TYR A 211 -7.62 0.86 -17.99
N LEU A 212 -7.83 -0.40 -17.59
CA LEU A 212 -8.65 -0.66 -16.42
C LEU A 212 -8.06 0.06 -15.19
N PRO A 213 -8.87 0.82 -14.43
CA PRO A 213 -8.43 1.42 -13.18
C PRO A 213 -8.09 0.32 -12.19
N ASN A 214 -7.08 0.56 -11.36
CA ASN A 214 -6.58 -0.44 -10.43
C ASN A 214 -6.39 0.12 -9.02
N THR A 215 -6.55 -0.75 -8.02
CA THR A 215 -6.50 -0.41 -6.59
C THR A 215 -5.53 -1.33 -5.86
N GLY A 216 -4.92 -0.84 -4.77
CA GLY A 216 -3.88 -1.56 -4.04
C GLY A 216 -2.61 -1.79 -4.86
N ALA A 217 -2.37 -0.94 -5.87
CA ALA A 217 -1.16 -0.98 -6.67
C ALA A 217 0.04 -0.44 -5.88
N ALA A 218 1.21 -1.01 -6.13
CA ALA A 218 2.46 -0.43 -5.67
C ALA A 218 2.79 0.81 -6.50
N ALA A 219 3.36 1.83 -5.88
CA ALA A 219 3.72 3.08 -6.54
C ALA A 219 5.21 3.38 -6.34
N ILE A 220 5.91 3.73 -7.43
CA ILE A 220 7.33 4.09 -7.38
C ILE A 220 7.51 5.43 -8.10
N PRO A 221 7.81 6.52 -7.40
CA PRO A 221 8.14 7.80 -8.03
C PRO A 221 9.33 7.63 -8.98
N LEU A 222 9.32 8.33 -10.10
CA LEU A 222 10.41 8.44 -11.06
C LEU A 222 10.81 9.91 -11.21
N GLU A 223 11.91 10.19 -11.88
CA GLU A 223 12.30 11.56 -12.20
C GLU A 223 11.25 12.28 -13.08
N GLY A 224 11.00 13.56 -12.79
CA GLY A 224 10.20 14.45 -13.62
C GLY A 224 8.69 14.25 -13.53
N GLU A 225 8.12 14.26 -12.31
CA GLU A 225 6.68 14.07 -12.06
C GLU A 225 6.09 12.81 -12.71
N ARG A 226 6.92 11.76 -12.79
CA ARG A 226 6.54 10.46 -13.30
C ARG A 226 6.48 9.45 -12.17
N PHE A 227 5.73 8.39 -12.35
CA PHE A 227 5.76 7.24 -11.44
C PHE A 227 5.34 5.96 -12.14
N LEU A 228 5.79 4.83 -11.60
CA LEU A 228 5.30 3.52 -11.94
C LEU A 228 4.13 3.16 -11.03
N LEU A 229 3.04 2.73 -11.65
CA LEU A 229 1.92 2.05 -11.02
C LEU A 229 2.04 0.56 -11.32
N VAL A 230 2.43 -0.22 -10.31
CA VAL A 230 2.74 -1.65 -10.44
C VAL A 230 1.53 -2.47 -9.96
N ASN A 231 0.95 -3.23 -10.88
CA ASN A 231 -0.08 -4.23 -10.63
C ASN A 231 -1.36 -3.62 -9.99
N GLY A 232 -1.86 -4.17 -8.88
CA GLY A 232 -3.14 -3.82 -8.26
C GLY A 232 -4.31 -4.70 -8.73
N GLU A 233 -5.39 -4.67 -7.95
CA GLU A 233 -6.69 -5.23 -8.34
C GLU A 233 -7.28 -4.41 -9.46
N ILE A 234 -7.97 -5.03 -10.42
CA ILE A 234 -8.79 -4.38 -11.47
C ILE A 234 -10.29 -4.64 -11.27
N LYS A 235 -10.60 -5.59 -10.40
CA LYS A 235 -11.89 -5.85 -9.77
C LYS A 235 -11.64 -6.65 -8.48
N PRO A 236 -12.63 -6.79 -7.58
CA PRO A 236 -12.50 -7.64 -6.40
C PRO A 236 -12.02 -9.05 -6.75
N GLY A 237 -10.85 -9.40 -6.20
CA GLY A 237 -10.20 -10.70 -6.33
C GLY A 237 -9.57 -11.01 -7.68
N LEU A 238 -9.38 -10.03 -8.57
CA LEU A 238 -8.61 -10.19 -9.80
C LEU A 238 -7.61 -9.05 -9.94
N ARG A 239 -6.32 -9.39 -10.06
CA ARG A 239 -5.22 -8.43 -10.21
C ARG A 239 -4.77 -8.34 -11.66
N THR A 240 -4.04 -7.28 -11.98
CA THR A 240 -3.37 -7.11 -13.28
C THR A 240 -1.87 -7.36 -13.15
N PRO A 241 -1.23 -8.00 -14.14
CA PRO A 241 0.24 -8.05 -14.22
C PRO A 241 0.83 -6.75 -14.79
N GLN A 242 -0.02 -5.82 -15.27
CA GLN A 242 0.43 -4.61 -15.94
C GLN A 242 1.20 -3.70 -15.00
N VAL A 243 2.28 -3.13 -15.54
CA VAL A 243 2.98 -1.99 -14.94
C VAL A 243 2.80 -0.80 -15.87
N LYS A 244 2.37 0.32 -15.32
CA LYS A 244 2.06 1.53 -16.08
C LYS A 244 3.00 2.64 -15.61
N GLU A 245 3.69 3.29 -16.53
CA GLU A 245 4.31 4.60 -16.27
C GLU A 245 3.26 5.69 -16.50
N ILE A 246 3.18 6.62 -15.56
CA ILE A 246 2.28 7.77 -15.61
C ILE A 246 3.15 9.02 -15.55
N ASP A 247 3.00 9.90 -16.52
CA ASP A 247 3.70 11.17 -16.63
C ASP A 247 2.71 12.32 -16.39
N LEU A 248 2.95 13.05 -15.30
CA LEU A 248 2.12 14.15 -14.81
C LEU A 248 2.79 15.52 -15.00
N SER A 249 3.87 15.62 -15.77
CA SER A 249 4.55 16.89 -16.04
C SER A 249 3.75 17.87 -16.91
N GLY A 250 2.72 17.37 -17.60
CA GLY A 250 1.86 18.13 -18.50
C GLY A 250 0.56 18.61 -17.87
N LYS A 251 -0.38 19.08 -18.70
CA LYS A 251 -1.75 19.44 -18.26
C LYS A 251 -2.65 18.21 -18.10
N THR A 252 -2.32 17.12 -18.76
CA THR A 252 -3.04 15.85 -18.75
C THR A 252 -2.03 14.72 -18.55
N ALA A 253 -2.44 13.68 -17.83
CA ALA A 253 -1.63 12.50 -17.59
C ALA A 253 -1.35 11.76 -18.89
N VAL A 254 -0.08 11.43 -19.13
CA VAL A 254 0.34 10.56 -20.24
C VAL A 254 0.67 9.18 -19.68
N TRP A 255 0.03 8.16 -20.23
CA TRP A 255 0.13 6.80 -19.74
C TRP A 255 0.88 5.91 -20.74
N ARG A 256 1.73 5.03 -20.23
CA ARG A 256 2.42 4.01 -21.04
C ARG A 256 2.48 2.70 -20.26
N GLU A 257 2.05 1.61 -20.86
CA GLU A 257 2.38 0.28 -20.35
C GLU A 257 3.88 0.04 -20.58
N VAL A 258 4.56 -0.40 -19.52
CA VAL A 258 5.99 -0.71 -19.53
C VAL A 258 6.21 -2.17 -19.16
N ALA A 259 7.48 -2.60 -19.08
CA ALA A 259 7.81 -3.98 -18.74
C ALA A 259 7.09 -4.42 -17.45
N GLN A 260 6.37 -5.53 -17.55
CA GLN A 260 5.66 -6.14 -16.43
C GLN A 260 6.65 -6.79 -15.47
N VAL A 261 6.22 -6.97 -14.22
CA VAL A 261 6.93 -7.86 -13.29
C VAL A 261 6.86 -9.29 -13.87
N PRO A 262 7.99 -10.01 -13.99
CA PRO A 262 8.00 -11.31 -14.64
C PRO A 262 7.12 -12.31 -13.88
N THR A 263 6.60 -13.32 -14.59
CA THR A 263 6.00 -14.48 -13.92
C THR A 263 7.02 -15.07 -12.94
N PRO A 264 6.66 -15.28 -11.66
CA PRO A 264 7.59 -15.86 -10.70
C PRO A 264 8.09 -17.22 -11.15
N LEU A 265 9.31 -17.58 -10.74
CA LEU A 265 9.89 -18.88 -11.11
C LEU A 265 8.98 -20.04 -10.67
N GLY A 266 8.63 -20.92 -11.61
CA GLY A 266 7.78 -22.09 -11.34
C GLY A 266 6.26 -21.83 -11.40
N GLU A 267 5.85 -20.63 -11.79
CA GLU A 267 4.45 -20.29 -12.05
C GLU A 267 4.15 -20.23 -13.55
N ASP A 268 2.90 -20.51 -13.93
CA ASP A 268 2.45 -20.45 -15.33
C ASP A 268 2.05 -19.03 -15.76
N LEU A 269 1.53 -18.23 -14.82
CA LEU A 269 1.03 -16.88 -15.06
C LEU A 269 1.48 -15.92 -13.97
N GLN A 270 1.79 -14.69 -14.35
CA GLN A 270 1.84 -13.56 -13.42
C GLN A 270 0.40 -13.19 -13.02
N GLU A 271 0.01 -13.55 -11.79
CA GLU A 271 -1.31 -13.23 -11.24
C GLU A 271 -1.51 -11.74 -10.99
N GLY A 272 -0.42 -10.98 -10.92
CA GLY A 272 -0.42 -9.63 -10.38
C GLY A 272 -0.29 -9.63 -8.86
N LEU A 273 -0.11 -8.44 -8.29
CA LEU A 273 0.08 -8.22 -6.86
C LEU A 273 -0.87 -7.12 -6.41
N ALA A 274 -1.37 -7.19 -5.19
CA ALA A 274 -1.99 -6.05 -4.52
C ALA A 274 -1.46 -5.93 -3.09
N GLY A 275 -1.30 -4.70 -2.62
CA GLY A 275 -0.70 -4.40 -1.32
C GLY A 275 0.77 -4.80 -1.25
N ALA A 276 1.49 -4.72 -2.37
CA ALA A 276 2.94 -4.93 -2.38
C ALA A 276 3.66 -3.69 -1.84
N TYR A 277 4.85 -3.91 -1.27
CA TYR A 277 5.77 -2.86 -0.87
C TYR A 277 6.57 -2.44 -2.09
N ALA A 278 6.84 -1.14 -2.23
CA ALA A 278 7.59 -0.64 -3.36
C ALA A 278 8.32 0.66 -3.00
N GLY A 279 9.45 0.89 -3.65
CA GLY A 279 10.31 2.03 -3.39
C GLY A 279 11.71 1.79 -3.93
N TYR A 280 12.69 2.46 -3.34
CA TYR A 280 14.08 2.44 -3.77
C TYR A 280 14.99 1.73 -2.79
N THR A 281 16.01 1.09 -3.35
CA THR A 281 17.21 0.60 -2.67
C THR A 281 18.43 1.14 -3.40
N GLU A 282 19.65 0.87 -2.90
CA GLU A 282 20.89 1.27 -3.59
C GLU A 282 20.99 0.69 -5.01
N GLY A 283 20.48 -0.52 -5.22
CA GLY A 283 20.42 -1.19 -6.53
C GLY A 283 19.32 -0.67 -7.47
N GLY A 284 18.44 0.20 -6.97
CA GLY A 284 17.34 0.81 -7.73
C GLY A 284 15.94 0.40 -7.24
N PRO A 285 14.91 0.59 -8.10
CA PRO A 285 13.52 0.32 -7.75
C PRO A 285 13.27 -1.16 -7.42
N VAL A 286 12.48 -1.39 -6.38
CA VAL A 286 12.05 -2.73 -5.97
C VAL A 286 10.54 -2.80 -5.76
N VAL A 287 9.99 -3.99 -5.97
CA VAL A 287 8.63 -4.37 -5.56
C VAL A 287 8.75 -5.68 -4.78
N ALA A 288 8.24 -5.71 -3.56
CA ALA A 288 8.37 -6.84 -2.66
C ALA A 288 7.01 -7.24 -2.08
N GLY A 289 6.81 -8.55 -1.92
CA GLY A 289 5.62 -9.07 -1.26
C GLY A 289 4.33 -8.86 -2.06
N GLY A 290 3.23 -8.66 -1.33
CA GLY A 290 1.90 -8.53 -1.91
C GLY A 290 1.08 -9.82 -1.84
N ALA A 291 -0.19 -9.73 -2.20
CA ALA A 291 -1.10 -10.86 -2.18
C ALA A 291 -1.83 -11.03 -3.51
N ASN A 292 -2.23 -12.27 -3.83
CA ASN A 292 -3.03 -12.62 -5.00
C ASN A 292 -3.83 -13.93 -4.83
N PHE A 293 -4.46 -14.39 -5.90
CA PHE A 293 -5.21 -15.65 -5.98
C PHE A 293 -4.70 -16.45 -7.19
N LYS A 294 -3.88 -17.49 -6.95
CA LYS A 294 -3.34 -18.33 -8.04
C LYS A 294 -4.49 -19.04 -8.77
N GLY A 295 -4.58 -18.83 -10.08
CA GLY A 295 -5.64 -19.32 -10.97
C GLY A 295 -6.67 -18.25 -11.35
N ALA A 296 -6.70 -17.09 -10.67
CA ALA A 296 -7.73 -16.09 -10.94
C ALA A 296 -7.60 -15.50 -12.35
N ARG A 297 -6.37 -15.24 -12.81
CA ARG A 297 -6.15 -14.80 -14.20
C ARG A 297 -6.60 -15.85 -15.22
N ALA A 298 -6.32 -17.13 -14.98
CA ALA A 298 -6.75 -18.21 -15.86
C ALA A 298 -8.29 -18.29 -15.94
N ASN A 299 -8.98 -18.19 -14.80
CA ASN A 299 -10.44 -18.14 -14.76
C ASN A 299 -11.01 -16.94 -15.52
N ALA A 300 -10.41 -15.75 -15.35
CA ALA A 300 -10.80 -14.55 -16.07
C ALA A 300 -10.61 -14.68 -17.59
N TYR A 301 -9.50 -15.28 -18.06
CA TYR A 301 -9.29 -15.57 -19.48
C TYR A 301 -10.32 -16.56 -20.04
N ALA A 302 -10.83 -17.46 -19.21
CA ALA A 302 -11.93 -18.37 -19.55
C ALA A 302 -13.32 -17.71 -19.46
N GLY A 303 -13.41 -16.41 -19.18
CA GLY A 303 -14.67 -15.67 -19.05
C GLY A 303 -15.38 -15.86 -17.70
N GLN A 304 -14.74 -16.48 -16.70
CA GLN A 304 -15.28 -16.64 -15.36
C GLN A 304 -14.95 -15.41 -14.50
N TRP A 305 -15.89 -14.46 -14.43
CA TRP A 305 -15.63 -13.18 -13.79
C TRP A 305 -15.60 -13.21 -12.26
N PHE A 306 -16.28 -14.17 -11.62
CA PHE A 306 -15.98 -14.53 -10.24
C PHE A 306 -14.65 -15.31 -10.17
N ALA A 307 -13.59 -14.64 -10.61
CA ALA A 307 -12.30 -15.21 -10.97
C ALA A 307 -11.60 -15.94 -9.82
N HIS A 308 -11.85 -15.51 -8.59
CA HIS A 308 -11.24 -16.08 -7.39
C HIS A 308 -12.17 -17.04 -6.63
N ASN A 309 -13.32 -17.42 -7.21
CA ASN A 309 -14.22 -18.36 -6.56
C ASN A 309 -13.51 -19.70 -6.29
N GLY A 310 -13.58 -20.17 -5.05
CA GLY A 310 -12.89 -21.39 -4.60
C GLY A 310 -11.35 -21.28 -4.49
N LEU A 311 -10.74 -20.13 -4.80
CA LEU A 311 -9.30 -19.92 -4.69
C LEU A 311 -8.93 -19.35 -3.31
N ALA A 312 -7.85 -19.86 -2.73
CA ALA A 312 -7.29 -19.29 -1.51
C ALA A 312 -6.46 -18.04 -1.82
N LYS A 313 -6.66 -16.98 -1.02
CA LYS A 313 -5.75 -15.82 -1.03
C LYS A 313 -4.36 -16.31 -0.59
N ARG A 314 -3.33 -15.92 -1.32
CA ARG A 314 -1.94 -16.18 -0.97
C ARG A 314 -1.17 -14.87 -0.82
N TRP A 315 -0.19 -14.88 0.06
CA TRP A 315 0.79 -13.82 0.22
C TRP A 315 2.09 -14.34 -0.35
N VAL A 316 2.71 -13.54 -1.20
CA VAL A 316 3.87 -13.96 -1.97
C VAL A 316 5.13 -13.37 -1.35
N PRO A 317 6.25 -14.11 -1.28
CA PRO A 317 7.46 -13.59 -0.66
C PRO A 317 8.44 -13.00 -1.69
N GLN A 318 8.15 -13.01 -2.99
CA GLN A 318 9.10 -12.60 -4.02
C GLN A 318 9.45 -11.11 -3.93
N ILE A 319 10.70 -10.82 -4.31
CA ILE A 319 11.23 -9.47 -4.48
C ILE A 319 11.67 -9.33 -5.93
N PHE A 320 11.21 -8.28 -6.58
CA PHE A 320 11.54 -7.93 -7.94
C PHE A 320 12.32 -6.63 -7.96
N GLY A 321 13.47 -6.63 -8.64
CA GLY A 321 14.30 -5.45 -8.86
C GLY A 321 14.17 -4.98 -10.31
N ARG A 322 14.19 -3.66 -10.52
CA ARG A 322 14.12 -3.07 -11.86
C ARG A 322 15.53 -2.80 -12.40
N ILE A 323 15.95 -3.51 -13.46
CA ILE A 323 17.25 -3.40 -14.11
C ILE A 323 17.06 -3.02 -15.59
N HIS A 324 17.74 -1.97 -16.06
CA HIS A 324 17.69 -1.50 -17.47
C HIS A 324 16.25 -1.39 -18.05
N ASN A 325 15.32 -0.88 -17.25
CA ASN A 325 13.88 -0.77 -17.55
C ASN A 325 13.08 -2.09 -17.61
N GLY A 326 13.70 -3.24 -17.36
CA GLY A 326 13.03 -4.52 -17.13
C GLY A 326 12.94 -4.87 -15.64
N TRP A 327 12.12 -5.86 -15.31
CA TRP A 327 12.01 -6.42 -13.97
C TRP A 327 12.61 -7.83 -13.92
N VAL A 328 13.30 -8.13 -12.83
CA VAL A 328 13.84 -9.46 -12.56
C VAL A 328 13.50 -9.86 -11.13
N GLU A 329 13.23 -11.14 -10.89
CA GLU A 329 13.15 -11.68 -9.53
C GLU A 329 14.56 -11.71 -8.93
N ILE A 330 14.79 -10.96 -7.85
CA ILE A 330 16.11 -10.77 -7.24
C ILE A 330 16.26 -11.49 -5.89
N GLY A 331 15.16 -12.00 -5.33
CA GLY A 331 15.20 -12.67 -4.04
C GLY A 331 13.83 -12.84 -3.42
N SER A 332 13.83 -13.05 -2.11
CA SER A 332 12.62 -13.33 -1.33
C SER A 332 12.69 -12.69 0.05
N LEU A 333 11.54 -12.26 0.56
CA LEU A 333 11.28 -11.82 1.93
C LEU A 333 11.42 -12.96 2.96
N GLY A 334 11.59 -14.21 2.53
CA GLY A 334 11.59 -15.40 3.38
C GLY A 334 10.19 -15.89 3.76
N GLU A 335 9.26 -14.95 3.96
CA GLU A 335 7.83 -15.19 4.20
C GLU A 335 6.99 -14.19 3.39
N GLY A 336 5.75 -14.58 3.06
CA GLY A 336 4.86 -13.75 2.26
C GLY A 336 4.01 -12.84 3.12
N PHE A 337 4.08 -11.53 2.89
CA PHE A 337 3.22 -10.55 3.55
C PHE A 337 2.90 -9.36 2.63
N ALA A 338 1.85 -8.61 2.98
CA ALA A 338 1.26 -7.56 2.14
C ALA A 338 0.50 -6.53 2.99
N TYR A 339 0.06 -5.46 2.35
CA TYR A 339 -0.84 -4.44 2.91
C TYR A 339 -0.26 -3.70 4.13
N GLY A 340 1.07 -3.62 4.25
CA GLY A 340 1.77 -2.69 5.15
C GLY A 340 2.18 -1.40 4.44
N GLY A 341 3.07 -0.65 5.07
CA GLY A 341 3.68 0.57 4.54
C GLY A 341 5.08 0.36 4.00
N ALA A 342 5.49 1.18 3.03
CA ALA A 342 6.85 1.20 2.50
C ALA A 342 7.34 2.65 2.40
N VAL A 343 8.53 2.95 2.92
CA VAL A 343 9.15 4.28 2.79
C VAL A 343 10.64 4.18 2.50
N ASP A 344 11.11 5.03 1.60
CA ASP A 344 12.54 5.10 1.25
C ASP A 344 13.32 5.74 2.40
N VAL A 345 14.37 5.05 2.85
CA VAL A 345 15.31 5.53 3.87
C VAL A 345 16.75 5.31 3.41
N ASP A 346 17.70 5.91 4.14
CA ASP A 346 19.10 5.70 3.83
C ASP A 346 19.45 4.20 3.91
N GLY A 347 20.00 3.68 2.82
CA GLY A 347 20.43 2.29 2.70
C GLY A 347 19.34 1.29 2.27
N GLY A 348 18.08 1.67 2.08
CA GLY A 348 17.05 0.74 1.58
C GLY A 348 15.59 1.19 1.70
N LEU A 349 14.71 0.21 1.54
CA LEU A 349 13.25 0.36 1.65
C LEU A 349 12.78 -0.15 3.00
N LEU A 350 12.25 0.74 3.84
CA LEU A 350 11.68 0.38 5.13
C LEU A 350 10.27 -0.20 4.94
N LEU A 351 10.07 -1.45 5.35
CA LEU A 351 8.79 -2.16 5.34
C LEU A 351 8.16 -2.06 6.74
N VAL A 352 6.92 -1.58 6.83
CA VAL A 352 6.25 -1.30 8.10
C VAL A 352 4.96 -2.11 8.19
N GLY A 353 4.94 -3.10 9.08
CA GLY A 353 3.79 -3.96 9.33
C GLY A 353 3.33 -4.76 8.12
N GLY A 354 2.04 -5.06 8.06
CA GLY A 354 1.35 -5.82 7.02
C GLY A 354 0.47 -6.92 7.59
N GLU A 355 0.06 -7.85 6.73
CA GLU A 355 -0.53 -9.13 7.10
C GLU A 355 0.08 -10.26 6.26
N ASP A 356 0.10 -11.45 6.82
CA ASP A 356 0.47 -12.71 6.15
C ASP A 356 -0.74 -13.66 6.12
N SER A 357 -0.50 -14.95 5.86
CA SER A 357 -1.54 -15.97 5.79
C SER A 357 -2.37 -16.14 7.08
N SER A 358 -1.86 -15.71 8.25
CA SER A 358 -2.63 -15.69 9.50
C SER A 358 -3.71 -14.61 9.50
N ARG A 359 -3.59 -13.59 8.63
CA ARG A 359 -4.42 -12.39 8.55
C ARG A 359 -4.35 -11.49 9.78
N THR A 360 -3.44 -11.77 10.71
CA THR A 360 -3.15 -10.88 11.84
C THR A 360 -2.29 -9.72 11.35
N ALA A 361 -2.59 -8.51 11.85
CA ALA A 361 -1.79 -7.34 11.56
C ALA A 361 -0.43 -7.44 12.27
N ARG A 362 0.63 -7.13 11.54
CA ARG A 362 2.01 -7.29 11.99
C ARG A 362 2.58 -5.98 12.53
N PRO A 363 3.29 -5.98 13.67
CA PRO A 363 3.94 -4.78 14.19
C PRO A 363 5.36 -4.60 13.65
N ASP A 364 5.94 -5.64 13.04
CA ASP A 364 7.37 -5.64 12.72
C ASP A 364 7.75 -4.65 11.63
N VAL A 365 8.92 -4.04 11.81
CA VAL A 365 9.52 -3.09 10.88
C VAL A 365 10.81 -3.70 10.35
N ARG A 366 11.03 -3.71 9.04
CA ARG A 366 12.21 -4.35 8.43
C ARG A 366 12.80 -3.45 7.36
N LEU A 367 14.13 -3.41 7.25
CA LEU A 367 14.81 -2.73 6.15
C LEU A 367 15.18 -3.72 5.05
N LEU A 368 14.51 -3.60 3.90
CA LEU A 368 14.88 -4.31 2.69
C LEU A 368 16.00 -3.56 1.96
N LYS A 369 17.11 -4.26 1.72
CA LYS A 369 18.29 -3.73 1.03
C LYS A 369 18.59 -4.57 -0.19
N TRP A 370 19.03 -3.88 -1.24
CA TRP A 370 19.57 -4.49 -2.44
C TRP A 370 20.64 -3.55 -3.02
N ASP A 371 21.83 -4.08 -3.29
CA ASP A 371 23.00 -3.33 -3.79
C ASP A 371 23.22 -3.49 -5.31
N GLY A 372 22.23 -4.05 -6.01
CA GLY A 372 22.33 -4.44 -7.42
C GLY A 372 22.74 -5.91 -7.62
N SER A 373 23.24 -6.58 -6.57
CA SER A 373 23.70 -7.97 -6.62
C SER A 373 23.07 -8.86 -5.55
N ARG A 374 22.98 -8.40 -4.30
CA ARG A 374 22.53 -9.17 -3.14
C ARG A 374 21.37 -8.49 -2.44
N VAL A 375 20.36 -9.28 -2.10
CA VAL A 375 19.27 -8.87 -1.21
C VAL A 375 19.62 -9.21 0.24
N SER A 376 19.34 -8.31 1.17
CA SER A 376 19.34 -8.56 2.61
C SER A 376 18.16 -7.87 3.29
N ILE A 377 17.72 -8.41 4.42
CA ILE A 377 16.63 -7.88 5.21
C ILE A 377 17.15 -7.74 6.63
N GLU A 378 17.18 -6.51 7.12
CA GLU A 378 17.55 -6.20 8.50
C GLU A 378 16.26 -6.10 9.31
N PRO A 379 16.14 -6.83 10.43
CA PRO A 379 14.96 -6.77 11.30
C PRO A 379 14.90 -5.48 12.12
#